data_AF-A0A6P1Y191-F1
#
_entry.id   AF-A0A6P1Y191-F1
#
_cell.length_a   1.000
_cell.length_b   1.000
_cell.length_c   1.000
_cell.angle_alpha   90.00
_cell.angle_beta   90.00
_cell.angle_gamma   90.00
#
_symmetry.space_group_name_H-M   'P 1'
#
loop_
_entity.id
_entity.type
_entity.pdbx_description
1 polymer ?
#
loop_
_entity_poly.entity_id
_entity_poly.type
_entity_poly.pdbx_seq_one_letter_code
_entity_poly.pdbx_strand_id
1 'polypeptide(L)'
;MIVSGNNELREVLGISADEERDIINFLQGAVYCWCKNRKNEWFSLRDLMGGDNYYWNDTPMIKLWEKHSNLKKADPVDEAGKDGGWLLKKVVQKDKRKFETKEEDRIRKYRWIQ
;
A
#
# COMPACT_ATOMS: atom_id res chain seq x y z
N MET A 1 9.25 3.58 9.51
CA MET A 1 9.16 5.00 9.82
C MET A 1 9.70 5.81 8.65
N ILE A 2 8.90 6.72 8.11
CA ILE A 2 9.34 7.64 7.07
C ILE A 2 10.11 8.77 7.74
N VAL A 3 11.35 9.01 7.32
CA VAL A 3 12.24 10.04 7.90
C VAL A 3 12.47 11.23 6.97
N SER A 4 12.07 11.13 5.70
CA SER A 4 12.19 12.20 4.71
C SER A 4 11.06 12.10 3.69
N GLY A 5 10.49 13.25 3.30
CA GLY A 5 9.32 13.37 2.42
C GLY A 5 7.98 13.49 3.16
N ASN A 6 6.87 13.59 2.41
CA ASN A 6 5.52 13.72 2.99
C ASN A 6 5.12 12.44 3.74
N ASN A 7 4.88 12.55 5.05
CA ASN A 7 4.49 11.46 5.94
C ASN A 7 3.04 11.54 6.45
N GLU A 8 2.21 12.46 5.95
CA GLU A 8 0.80 12.61 6.35
C GLU A 8 0.01 11.31 6.12
N LEU A 9 -0.70 10.86 7.13
CA LEU A 9 -1.53 9.67 7.05
C LEU A 9 -2.98 10.05 6.76
N ARG A 10 -3.67 9.19 6.02
CA ARG A 10 -5.12 9.27 5.82
C ARG A 10 -5.74 7.94 6.22
N GLU A 11 -6.93 8.03 6.78
CA GLU A 11 -7.72 6.84 7.11
C GLU A 11 -8.47 6.36 5.87
N VAL A 12 -8.56 5.03 5.74
CA VAL A 12 -9.37 4.37 4.71
C VAL A 12 -10.66 3.91 5.39
N LEU A 13 -11.77 4.56 5.05
CA LEU A 13 -13.08 4.25 5.61
C LEU A 13 -13.80 3.18 4.80
N GLY A 14 -14.85 2.56 5.36
CA GLY A 14 -15.69 1.60 4.63
C GLY A 14 -15.11 0.19 4.51
N ILE A 15 -14.09 -0.11 5.31
CA ILE A 15 -13.63 -1.47 5.63
C ILE A 15 -13.69 -1.63 7.15
N SER A 16 -13.88 -2.86 7.62
CA SER A 16 -13.84 -3.20 9.05
C SER A 16 -12.41 -3.16 9.60
N ALA A 17 -12.30 -3.11 10.93
CA ALA A 17 -11.00 -3.14 11.61
C ALA A 17 -10.22 -4.45 11.36
N ASP A 18 -10.92 -5.58 11.25
CA ASP A 18 -10.31 -6.87 10.93
C ASP A 18 -9.78 -6.90 9.49
N GLU A 19 -10.55 -6.40 8.53
CA GLU A 19 -10.11 -6.30 7.13
C GLU A 19 -8.90 -5.35 6.99
N GLU A 20 -8.93 -4.20 7.66
CA GLU A 20 -7.78 -3.28 7.66
C GLU A 20 -6.54 -3.95 8.25
N ARG A 21 -6.68 -4.68 9.36
CA ARG A 21 -5.59 -5.42 9.99
C ARG A 21 -4.99 -6.46 9.04
N ASP A 22 -5.84 -7.24 8.38
CA ASP A 22 -5.39 -8.30 7.48
C ASP A 22 -4.67 -7.74 6.25
N ILE A 23 -5.17 -6.63 5.68
CA ILE A 23 -4.49 -5.88 4.62
C ILE A 23 -3.14 -5.34 5.07
N ILE A 24 -3.08 -4.71 6.26
CA ILE A 24 -1.83 -4.16 6.81
C ILE A 24 -0.79 -5.28 7.02
N ASN A 25 -1.20 -6.43 7.56
CA ASN A 25 -0.31 -7.57 7.76
C ASN A 25 0.22 -8.11 6.42
N PHE A 26 -0.65 -8.23 5.42
CA PHE A 26 -0.28 -8.67 4.07
C PHE A 26 0.73 -7.71 3.42
N LEU A 27 0.44 -6.40 3.44
CA LEU A 27 1.34 -5.37 2.91
C LEU A 27 2.68 -5.33 3.68
N GLN A 28 2.65 -5.51 5.00
CA GLN A 28 3.87 -5.58 5.80
C GLN A 28 4.76 -6.74 5.35
N GLY A 29 4.20 -7.94 5.14
CA GLY A 29 4.91 -9.07 4.57
C GLY A 29 5.60 -8.72 3.24
N ALA A 30 4.87 -8.07 2.33
CA ALA A 30 5.42 -7.64 1.04
C ALA A 30 6.58 -6.62 1.20
N VAL A 31 6.46 -5.64 2.11
CA VAL A 31 7.53 -4.68 2.40
C VAL A 31 8.76 -5.39 2.98
N TYR A 32 8.58 -6.41 3.84
CA TYR A 32 9.68 -7.24 4.34
C TYR A 32 10.38 -7.98 3.21
N CYS A 33 9.63 -8.65 2.34
CA CYS A 33 10.18 -9.36 1.18
C CYS A 33 10.94 -8.42 0.24
N TRP A 34 10.38 -7.25 -0.07
CA TRP A 34 11.05 -6.26 -0.92
C TRP A 34 12.38 -5.82 -0.32
N CYS A 35 12.36 -5.33 0.93
CA CYS A 35 13.56 -4.81 1.58
C CYS A 35 14.67 -5.87 1.72
N LYS A 36 14.31 -7.15 1.93
CA LYS A 36 15.28 -8.25 2.00
C LYS A 36 15.95 -8.48 0.64
N ASN A 37 15.16 -8.53 -0.43
CA ASN A 37 15.61 -9.02 -1.74
C ASN A 37 16.08 -7.91 -2.69
N ARG A 38 15.63 -6.67 -2.47
CA ARG A 38 15.86 -5.48 -3.34
C ARG A 38 16.34 -4.30 -2.51
N LYS A 39 17.55 -4.41 -1.98
CA LYS A 39 18.15 -3.37 -1.13
C LYS A 39 18.38 -2.09 -1.93
N ASN A 40 18.14 -0.94 -1.29
CA ASN A 40 18.33 0.40 -1.88
C ASN A 40 17.47 0.70 -3.12
N GLU A 41 16.53 -0.16 -3.48
CA GLU A 41 15.59 0.08 -4.57
C GLU A 41 14.33 0.80 -4.08
N TRP A 42 13.78 1.66 -4.93
CA TRP A 42 12.50 2.30 -4.72
C TRP A 42 11.35 1.34 -5.03
N PHE A 43 10.29 1.38 -4.24
CA PHE A 43 9.06 0.62 -4.47
C PHE A 43 7.82 1.45 -4.18
N SER A 44 6.72 1.08 -4.82
CA SER A 44 5.38 1.62 -4.63
C SER A 44 4.39 0.48 -4.40
N LEU A 45 3.11 0.82 -4.14
CA LEU A 45 2.06 -0.20 -4.13
C LEU A 45 2.00 -0.94 -5.46
N ARG A 46 2.19 -0.24 -6.59
CA ARG A 46 2.17 -0.86 -7.91
C ARG A 46 3.28 -1.90 -8.08
N ASP A 47 4.47 -1.65 -7.54
CA ASP A 47 5.59 -2.60 -7.60
C ASP A 47 5.35 -3.83 -6.72
N LEU A 48 4.60 -3.68 -5.62
CA LEU A 48 4.31 -4.77 -4.69
C LEU A 48 3.09 -5.60 -5.10
N MET A 49 2.05 -4.95 -5.61
CA MET A 49 0.70 -5.50 -5.76
C MET A 49 0.06 -5.26 -7.14
N GLY A 50 0.76 -4.58 -8.06
CA GLY A 50 0.25 -4.33 -9.41
C GLY A 50 0.60 -5.43 -10.40
N GLY A 51 0.34 -5.17 -11.69
CA GLY A 51 0.62 -6.10 -12.77
C GLY A 51 -0.52 -7.10 -13.00
N ASP A 52 -0.18 -8.37 -13.18
CA ASP A 52 -1.11 -9.41 -13.64
C ASP A 52 -2.24 -9.72 -12.64
N ASN A 53 -2.07 -9.42 -11.34
CA ASN A 53 -3.09 -9.63 -10.31
C ASN A 53 -3.64 -8.29 -9.75
N TYR A 54 -4.06 -7.37 -10.62
CA TYR A 54 -4.55 -6.05 -10.19
C TYR A 54 -5.92 -6.08 -9.51
N TYR A 55 -6.71 -7.16 -9.66
CA TYR A 55 -7.98 -7.34 -8.95
C TYR A 55 -7.79 -7.85 -7.52
N TRP A 56 -6.62 -8.36 -7.18
CA TRP A 56 -6.27 -8.86 -5.84
C TRP A 56 -7.15 -10.00 -5.32
N ASN A 57 -7.75 -10.77 -6.23
CA ASN A 57 -8.51 -11.97 -5.89
C ASN A 57 -7.67 -12.91 -5.01
N ASP A 58 -8.33 -13.56 -4.05
CA ASP A 58 -7.72 -14.49 -3.08
C ASP A 58 -6.66 -13.87 -2.15
N THR A 59 -6.63 -12.54 -2.04
CA THR A 59 -5.81 -11.81 -1.06
C THR A 59 -6.67 -10.90 -0.19
N PRO A 60 -6.22 -10.50 1.01
CA PRO A 60 -6.96 -9.54 1.83
C PRO A 60 -7.24 -8.19 1.14
N MET A 61 -6.42 -7.82 0.15
CA MET A 61 -6.56 -6.56 -0.60
C MET A 61 -7.87 -6.50 -1.41
N ILE A 62 -8.52 -7.64 -1.74
CA ILE A 62 -9.78 -7.70 -2.47
C ILE A 62 -10.88 -6.85 -1.83
N LYS A 63 -10.84 -6.67 -0.51
CA LYS A 63 -11.82 -5.87 0.26
C LYS A 63 -11.85 -4.40 -0.15
N LEU A 64 -10.73 -3.85 -0.61
CA LEU A 64 -10.68 -2.49 -1.13
C LEU A 64 -11.46 -2.37 -2.44
N TRP A 65 -11.32 -3.36 -3.33
CA TRP A 65 -12.05 -3.38 -4.59
C TRP A 65 -13.53 -3.68 -4.37
N GLU A 66 -13.87 -4.67 -3.53
CA GLU A 66 -15.27 -5.02 -3.21
C GLU A 66 -16.03 -3.81 -2.65
N LYS A 67 -15.41 -3.04 -1.75
CA LYS A 67 -15.96 -1.79 -1.22
C LYS A 67 -16.34 -0.82 -2.36
N HIS A 68 -15.41 -0.52 -3.27
CA HIS A 68 -15.66 0.46 -4.33
C HIS A 68 -16.62 -0.06 -5.41
N SER A 69 -16.61 -1.37 -5.66
CA SER A 69 -17.58 -2.07 -6.51
C SER A 69 -18.99 -1.95 -5.93
N ASN A 70 -19.17 -2.20 -4.63
CA ASN A 70 -20.44 -2.06 -3.94
C ASN A 70 -20.96 -0.61 -3.94
N LEU A 71 -20.05 0.37 -3.87
CA LEU A 71 -20.36 1.80 -4.01
C LEU A 71 -20.61 2.22 -5.47
N LYS A 72 -20.52 1.31 -6.44
CA LYS A 72 -20.70 1.54 -7.88
C LYS A 72 -19.84 2.69 -8.41
N LYS A 73 -18.58 2.77 -7.95
CA LYS A 73 -17.61 3.72 -8.48
C LYS A 73 -17.39 3.47 -9.97
N ALA A 74 -17.11 4.55 -10.72
CA ALA A 74 -16.84 4.45 -12.15
C ALA A 74 -15.59 3.59 -12.46
N ASP A 75 -14.58 3.68 -11.60
CA ASP A 75 -13.38 2.85 -11.66
C ASP A 75 -13.03 2.32 -10.26
N PRO A 76 -13.59 1.16 -9.86
CA PRO A 76 -13.29 0.56 -8.56
C PRO A 76 -11.82 0.14 -8.40
N VAL A 77 -11.11 -0.13 -9.50
CA VAL A 77 -9.70 -0.57 -9.48
C VAL A 77 -8.80 0.61 -9.11
N ASP A 78 -8.98 1.76 -9.76
CA ASP A 78 -8.20 2.97 -9.46
C ASP A 78 -8.45 3.45 -8.01
N GLU A 79 -9.70 3.44 -7.57
CA GLU A 79 -10.06 3.84 -6.20
C GLU A 79 -9.50 2.86 -5.15
N ALA A 80 -9.53 1.55 -5.41
CA ALA A 80 -8.90 0.55 -4.55
C ALA A 80 -7.37 0.71 -4.51
N GLY A 81 -6.75 1.07 -5.64
CA GLY A 81 -5.34 1.41 -5.75
C GLY A 81 -4.95 2.59 -4.85
N LYS A 82 -5.77 3.64 -4.82
CA LYS A 82 -5.56 4.80 -3.93
C LYS A 82 -5.64 4.41 -2.46
N ASP A 83 -6.66 3.66 -2.06
CA ASP A 83 -6.82 3.18 -0.70
C ASP A 83 -5.65 2.28 -0.27
N GLY A 84 -5.23 1.35 -1.14
CA GLY A 84 -4.06 0.51 -0.91
C GLY A 84 -2.78 1.31 -0.73
N GLY A 85 -2.64 2.44 -1.45
CA GLY A 85 -1.49 3.35 -1.33
C GLY A 85 -1.45 4.03 0.04
N TRP A 86 -2.61 4.44 0.56
CA TRP A 86 -2.71 5.00 1.91
C TRP A 86 -2.41 3.98 3.00
N LEU A 87 -2.91 2.74 2.85
CA LEU A 87 -2.61 1.66 3.79
C LEU A 87 -1.12 1.26 3.75
N LEU A 88 -0.50 1.22 2.57
CA LEU A 88 0.94 1.01 2.45
C LEU A 88 1.74 2.13 3.15
N LYS A 89 1.32 3.39 3.01
CA LYS A 89 1.95 4.51 3.73
C LYS A 89 1.88 4.30 5.24
N LYS A 90 0.74 3.85 5.76
CA LYS A 90 0.53 3.51 7.18
C LYS A 90 1.48 2.39 7.62
N VAL A 91 1.64 1.34 6.81
CA VAL A 91 2.59 0.23 7.04
C VAL A 91 4.03 0.77 7.12
N VAL A 92 4.48 1.51 6.11
CA VAL A 92 5.85 2.03 6.05
C VAL A 92 6.12 3.01 7.19
N GLN A 93 5.14 3.85 7.56
CA GLN A 93 5.27 4.78 8.67
C GLN A 93 5.44 4.07 10.02
N LYS A 94 4.70 2.98 10.26
CA LYS A 94 4.77 2.20 11.50
C LYS A 94 5.92 1.18 11.55
N ASP A 95 6.57 0.92 10.43
CA ASP A 95 7.68 -0.03 10.37
C ASP A 95 8.89 0.43 11.21
N LYS A 96 9.65 -0.50 11.80
CA LYS A 96 10.85 -0.18 12.59
C LYS A 96 12.03 0.32 11.75
N ARG A 97 12.09 -0.05 10.47
CA ARG A 97 13.12 0.42 9.53
C ARG A 97 12.86 1.87 9.15
N LYS A 98 13.90 2.57 8.72
CA LYS A 98 13.81 3.96 8.27
C LYS A 98 13.64 4.01 6.76
N PHE A 99 12.74 4.85 6.28
CA PHE A 99 12.44 4.98 4.86
C PHE A 99 12.48 6.43 4.40
N GLU A 100 12.91 6.63 3.16
CA GLU A 100 12.64 7.85 2.41
C GLU A 100 11.38 7.66 1.57
N THR A 101 10.65 8.75 1.32
CA THR A 101 9.54 8.74 0.35
C THR A 101 9.64 9.90 -0.64
N LYS A 102 9.21 9.64 -1.87
CA LYS A 102 9.05 10.65 -2.92
C LYS A 102 7.75 10.41 -3.69
N GLU A 103 7.29 11.42 -4.41
CA GLU A 103 6.23 11.31 -5.40
C GLU A 103 6.85 11.45 -6.79
N GLU A 104 6.53 10.52 -7.68
CA GLU A 104 7.02 10.47 -9.06
C GLU A 104 5.89 9.89 -9.92
N ASP A 105 5.52 10.55 -11.01
CA ASP A 105 4.42 10.15 -11.89
C ASP A 105 3.08 9.92 -11.18
N ARG A 106 2.77 10.75 -10.17
CA ARG A 106 1.59 10.62 -9.27
C ARG A 106 1.57 9.34 -8.43
N ILE A 107 2.70 8.64 -8.34
CA ILE A 107 2.87 7.42 -7.54
C ILE A 107 3.82 7.74 -6.39
N ARG A 108 3.40 7.39 -5.17
CA ARG A 108 4.29 7.47 -4.02
C ARG A 108 5.23 6.26 -4.01
N LYS A 109 6.52 6.55 -3.88
CA LYS A 109 7.58 5.55 -3.76
C LYS A 109 8.25 5.62 -2.39
N TYR A 110 8.81 4.51 -1.96
CA TYR A 110 9.54 4.33 -0.71
C TYR A 110 10.85 3.62 -0.97
N ARG A 111 11.87 3.95 -0.17
CA ARG A 111 13.15 3.25 -0.19
C ARG A 111 13.62 3.05 1.24
N TRP A 112 14.02 1.83 1.56
CA TRP A 112 14.66 1.53 2.84
C TRP A 112 16.06 2.17 2.87
N ILE A 113 16.34 2.99 3.88
CA ILE A 113 17.69 3.48 4.17
C ILE A 113 18.32 2.63 5.29
N GLN A 114 19.52 2.12 5.01
CA GLN A 114 20.34 1.40 5.97
C GLN A 114 21.26 2.36 6.73
#